data_AF-A0A7V4LQC7-F1
#
_entry.id   AF-A0A7V4LQC7-F1
#
_cell.length_a   1.000
_cell.length_b   1.000
_cell.length_c   1.000
_cell.angle_alpha   90.00
_cell.angle_beta   90.00
_cell.angle_gamma   90.00
#
_symmetry.space_group_name_H-M   'P 1'
#
loop_
_entity.id
_entity.type
_entity.pdbx_description
1 polymer ?
#
loop_
_entity_poly.entity_id
_entity_poly.type
_entity_poly.pdbx_seq_one_letter_code
_entity_poly.pdbx_strand_id
1 'polypeptide(L)' 'EAVRMGSGRVFNMMVLGGYLKLKPVIEIENVIKGLQKSLPPRHHHLIPMNEQAIRRGMELVKPYAVAD' A
#
# COMPACT_ATOMS: atom_id res chain seq x y z
N GLU A 1 -7.34 10.51 -0.78
CA GLU A 1 -6.19 9.95 -1.53
C GLU A 1 -6.54 8.73 -2.36
N ALA A 2 -7.11 7.65 -1.80
CA ALA A 2 -7.56 6.49 -2.59
C ALA A 2 -8.45 6.86 -3.79
N VAL A 3 -9.44 7.72 -3.52
CA VAL A 3 -10.34 8.25 -4.55
C VAL A 3 -9.58 9.07 -5.61
N ARG A 4 -8.53 9.82 -5.22
CA ARG A 4 -7.67 10.55 -6.16
C ARG A 4 -6.81 9.62 -7.03
N MET A 5 -6.47 8.44 -6.54
CA MET A 5 -5.80 7.39 -7.32
C MET A 5 -6.75 6.56 -8.20
N GLY A 6 -8.02 6.96 -8.32
CA GLY A 6 -8.98 6.31 -9.20
C GLY A 6 -9.69 5.09 -8.61
N SER A 7 -9.44 4.72 -7.35
CA SER A 7 -10.23 3.67 -6.69
C SER A 7 -10.20 3.78 -5.16
N GLY A 8 -11.38 3.91 -4.54
CA GLY A 8 -11.51 3.76 -3.09
C GLY A 8 -11.06 2.39 -2.56
N ARG A 9 -11.03 1.36 -3.42
CA ARG A 9 -10.71 -0.02 -3.03
C ARG A 9 -9.25 -0.23 -2.64
N VAL A 10 -8.34 0.68 -2.97
CA VAL A 10 -6.91 0.59 -2.60
C VAL A 10 -6.57 1.33 -1.30
N PHE A 11 -7.57 1.78 -0.54
CA PHE A 11 -7.33 2.50 0.72
C PHE A 11 -6.51 1.68 1.73
N ASN A 12 -6.87 0.41 1.91
CA ASN A 12 -6.15 -0.51 2.80
C ASN A 12 -4.67 -0.67 2.41
N MET A 13 -4.35 -0.61 1.11
CA MET A 13 -2.98 -0.72 0.62
C MET A 13 -2.14 0.51 0.98
N MET A 14 -2.73 1.71 0.95
CA MET A 14 -2.05 2.89 1.48
C MET A 14 -1.81 2.79 2.99
N VAL A 15 -2.79 2.27 3.75
CA VAL A 15 -2.61 2.05 5.20
C VAL A 15 -1.45 1.08 5.45
N LEU A 16 -1.39 -0.02 4.70
CA LEU A 16 -0.28 -0.99 4.77
C LEU A 16 1.06 -0.32 4.47
N GLY A 17 1.14 0.49 3.41
CA GLY A 17 2.36 1.22 3.09
C GLY A 17 2.79 2.17 4.21
N GLY A 18 1.86 2.95 4.74
CA GLY A 18 2.13 3.82 5.88
C GLY A 18 2.68 3.05 7.10
N TYR A 19 2.09 1.89 7.40
CA TYR A 19 2.59 1.01 8.45
C TYR A 19 4.00 0.49 8.16
N LEU A 20 4.25 -0.04 6.95
CA LEU A 20 5.55 -0.62 6.58
C LEU A 20 6.67 0.42 6.55
N LYS A 21 6.35 1.69 6.27
CA LYS A 21 7.32 2.80 6.39
C LYS A 21 7.86 2.95 7.82
N LEU A 22 7.00 2.77 8.81
CA LEU A 22 7.35 2.88 10.24
C LEU A 22 7.88 1.56 10.80
N LYS A 23 7.38 0.43 10.29
CA LYS A 23 7.69 -0.93 10.74
C LYS A 23 7.98 -1.82 9.53
N PRO A 24 9.21 -1.83 8.99
CA PRO A 24 9.59 -2.58 7.80
C PRO A 24 9.75 -4.08 8.12
N VAL A 25 8.65 -4.74 8.51
CA VAL A 25 8.63 -6.16 8.89
C VAL A 25 8.68 -7.10 7.68
N ILE A 26 8.42 -6.58 6.48
CA ILE A 26 8.45 -7.30 5.21
C ILE A 26 8.77 -6.31 4.07
N GLU A 27 9.48 -6.79 3.06
CA GLU A 27 9.78 -6.04 1.83
C GLU A 27 8.55 -5.96 0.91
N ILE A 28 8.47 -4.89 0.11
CA ILE A 28 7.36 -4.68 -0.82
C ILE A 28 7.27 -5.82 -1.83
N GLU A 29 8.41 -6.30 -2.31
CA GLU A 29 8.53 -7.41 -3.25
C GLU A 29 7.86 -8.68 -2.72
N ASN A 30 7.95 -8.93 -1.41
CA ASN A 30 7.30 -10.08 -0.78
C ASN A 30 5.79 -9.87 -0.63
N VAL A 31 5.33 -8.63 -0.42
CA VAL A 31 3.89 -8.29 -0.48
C VAL A 31 3.35 -8.54 -1.89
N ILE A 32 4.07 -8.14 -2.93
CA ILE A 32 3.67 -8.36 -4.33
C ILE A 32 3.59 -9.86 -4.66
N LYS A 33 4.59 -10.66 -4.26
CA LYS A 33 4.55 -12.12 -4.40
C LYS A 33 3.35 -12.72 -3.65
N GLY A 34 3.04 -12.22 -2.45
CA GLY A 34 1.86 -12.61 -1.69
C GLY A 34 0.55 -12.32 -2.42
N LEU A 35 0.41 -11.15 -3.04
CA LEU A 35 -0.74 -10.78 -3.86
C LEU A 35 -0.87 -11.67 -5.11
N GLN A 36 0.24 -11.95 -5.81
CA GLN A 36 0.25 -12.86 -6.96
C GLN A 36 -0.25 -14.26 -6.59
N LYS A 37 0.17 -14.76 -5.42
CA LYS A 37 -0.26 -16.07 -4.90
C LYS A 37 -1.72 -16.08 -4.43
N SER A 38 -2.19 -14.98 -3.84
CA SER A 38 -3.51 -14.92 -3.19
C SER A 38 -4.64 -14.54 -4.14
N LEU A 39 -4.34 -13.74 -5.17
CA LEU A 39 -5.34 -13.28 -6.15
C LEU A 39 -5.48 -14.29 -7.30
N PRO A 40 -6.71 -14.53 -7.79
CA PRO A 40 -6.89 -15.32 -9.00
C PRO A 40 -6.30 -14.56 -10.21
N PRO A 41 -5.83 -15.27 -11.27
CA PRO A 41 -5.16 -14.64 -12.43
C PRO A 41 -5.92 -13.47 -13.06
N ARG A 42 -7.25 -13.57 -13.15
CA ARG A 42 -8.12 -12.50 -13.66
C ARG A 42 -8.02 -11.16 -12.91
N HIS A 43 -7.47 -11.16 -11.69
CA HIS A 43 -7.28 -9.97 -10.85
C HIS A 43 -5.82 -9.54 -10.75
N HIS A 44 -4.88 -10.21 -11.42
CA HIS A 44 -3.46 -9.83 -11.39
C HIS A 44 -3.20 -8.44 -12.01
N HIS A 45 -4.09 -7.98 -12.90
CA HIS A 45 -4.06 -6.62 -13.44
C HIS A 45 -4.23 -5.53 -12.35
N LEU A 46 -4.71 -5.89 -11.16
CA LEU A 46 -4.84 -4.97 -10.02
C LEU A 46 -3.54 -4.81 -9.24
N ILE A 47 -2.57 -5.72 -9.40
CA ILE A 47 -1.33 -5.74 -8.62
C ILE A 47 -0.52 -4.44 -8.79
N PRO A 48 -0.32 -3.91 -10.02
CA PRO A 48 0.38 -2.64 -10.19
C PRO A 48 -0.30 -1.48 -9.44
N MET A 49 -1.64 -1.44 -9.43
CA MET A 49 -2.39 -0.41 -8.69
C MET A 49 -2.23 -0.55 -7.18
N ASN A 50 -2.20 -1.78 -6.67
CA ASN A 50 -1.98 -2.07 -5.25
C ASN A 50 -0.56 -1.67 -4.83
N GLU A 51 0.45 -1.96 -5.65
CA GLU A 51 1.83 -1.54 -5.42
C GLU A 51 1.97 -0.02 -5.34
N GLN A 52 1.39 0.70 -6.31
CA GLN A 52 1.38 2.17 -6.32
C GLN A 52 0.70 2.72 -5.06
N ALA A 53 -0.41 2.12 -4.63
CA ALA A 53 -1.10 2.52 -3.41
C ALA A 53 -0.24 2.29 -2.15
N ILE A 54 0.49 1.17 -2.06
CA ILE A 54 1.44 0.94 -0.96
C ILE A 54 2.51 2.05 -0.94
N ARG A 55 3.18 2.29 -2.08
CA ARG A 55 4.23 3.32 -2.17
C ARG A 55 3.69 4.70 -1.80
N ARG A 56 2.50 5.05 -2.29
CA ARG A 56 1.83 6.30 -1.92
C ARG A 56 1.53 6.39 -0.42
N GLY A 57 1.10 5.30 0.19
CA GLY A 57 0.90 5.22 1.64
C GLY A 57 2.17 5.52 2.43
N MET A 58 3.31 4.97 1.99
CA MET A 58 4.62 5.21 2.61
C MET A 58 5.05 6.68 2.53
N GLU A 59 4.74 7.37 1.44
CA GLU A 59 5.07 8.80 1.25
C GLU A 59 4.22 9.73 2.13
N LEU A 60 2.97 9.35 2.39
CA LEU A 60 2.02 10.20 3.11
C LEU A 60 2.22 10.20 4.62
N VAL A 61 2.68 9.08 5.18
CA VAL A 61 2.85 8.96 6.64
C VAL A 61 4.03 9.80 7.11
N LYS A 62 3.76 10.68 8.07
CA LYS A 62 4.72 11.55 8.74
C LYS A 62 4.48 11.48 10.24
N PRO A 63 5.53 11.56 11.08
CA PRO A 63 5.35 11.68 12.52
C PRO A 63 4.46 12.88 12.85
N TYR A 64 3.47 12.67 13.70
CA TYR A 64 2.74 13.78 14.30
C TYR A 64 3.59 14.32 15.47
N ALA A 65 3.97 15.58 15.40
CA ALA A 65 4.60 16.28 16.51
C ALA A 65 3.50 17.04 17.27
N VAL A 66 3.39 16.78 18.57
CA VAL A 66 2.62 17.64 19.47
C VAL A 66 3.51 18.84 19.78
N ALA A 67 3.03 20.05 19.54
CA ALA A 67 3.71 21.25 20.04
C ALA A 67 3.53 21.29 21.56
N ASP A 68 4.63 21.48 22.28
CA ASP A 68 4.66 21.61 23.75
C ASP A 68 3.76 22.75 24.27
#